data_AF-A0A535YMX5-F1
#
_entry.id   AF-A0A535YMX5-F1
#
_cell.length_a   1.000
_cell.length_b   1.000
_cell.length_c   1.000
_cell.angle_alpha   90.00
_cell.angle_beta   90.00
_cell.angle_gamma   90.00
#
_symmetry.space_group_name_H-M   'P 1'
#
loop_
_entity.id
_entity.type
_entity.pdbx_description
1 polymer ?
#
loop_
_entity_poly.entity_id
_entity_poly.type
_entity_poly.pdbx_seq_one_letter_code
_entity_poly.pdbx_strand_id
1 'polypeptide(L)'
;MVSQQSDRIDAGTPAYGSVVKASPLADAARFLDLPHPRSAKLVHAFLAGFIASLALLIVFALAYALALIMAGALPTDRTVLSTIGDWFRGLTHDPLLDRALPNPFVAVGLFTVGGIAWALLYAAIFEQRLTGPDWHRGLVFGVVPWLFSLGVFMPLIGGGFFGLALGAGPLPIVGNLVLHAVYGVVLARLYGPFGEMLDSEQQLPSEAQKAALACCESAAVRGLAVGVLLGGLLGGTVLLIASEKGGAPFLGMHPLGVLLEAILSGASVGASAGALVGTPTHE
;
A
#
# COMPACT_ATOMS: atom_id res chain seq x y z
N MET A 1 83.54 3.58 -55.80
CA MET A 1 83.81 4.32 -54.55
C MET A 1 82.45 4.52 -53.88
N VAL A 2 82.00 3.58 -53.04
CA VAL A 2 82.24 3.51 -51.58
C VAL A 2 81.57 4.66 -50.82
N SER A 3 80.45 4.29 -50.16
CA SER A 3 80.04 4.62 -48.78
C SER A 3 79.41 5.98 -48.43
N GLN A 4 78.13 5.91 -48.03
CA GLN A 4 77.51 6.33 -46.74
C GLN A 4 76.06 6.79 -47.05
N GLN A 5 74.97 6.07 -46.77
CA GLN A 5 74.46 5.45 -45.53
C GLN A 5 74.35 6.44 -44.36
N SER A 6 73.21 7.14 -44.27
CA SER A 6 72.56 7.45 -42.99
C SER A 6 71.04 7.50 -43.16
N ASP A 7 70.40 6.42 -42.73
CA ASP A 7 69.13 6.32 -42.01
C ASP A 7 67.88 7.08 -42.49
N ARG A 8 67.05 6.29 -43.19
CA ARG A 8 65.63 6.01 -42.95
C ARG A 8 65.00 6.68 -41.70
N ILE A 9 63.95 7.48 -41.90
CA ILE A 9 62.74 7.42 -41.07
C ILE A 9 61.52 7.35 -42.00
N ASP A 10 60.80 6.25 -41.85
CA ASP A 10 59.61 5.86 -42.57
C ASP A 10 58.38 6.69 -42.17
N ALA A 11 57.43 6.73 -43.10
CA ALA A 11 56.10 7.27 -42.95
C ALA A 11 55.31 6.62 -41.79
N GLY A 12 54.56 7.44 -41.05
CA GLY A 12 53.66 6.97 -39.99
C GLY A 12 52.60 8.01 -39.63
N THR A 13 51.39 7.76 -40.15
CA THR A 13 50.06 8.29 -39.79
C THR A 13 49.90 8.58 -38.28
N PRO A 14 49.13 9.61 -37.86
CA PRO A 14 49.04 10.02 -36.45
C PRO A 14 48.53 8.91 -35.54
N ALA A 15 49.36 8.54 -34.55
CA ALA A 15 49.04 7.54 -33.54
C ALA A 15 48.04 8.09 -32.51
N TYR A 16 46.86 7.47 -32.52
CA TYR A 16 46.21 6.84 -31.37
C TYR A 16 46.09 7.66 -30.06
N GLY A 17 44.88 8.19 -29.87
CA GLY A 17 44.15 8.10 -28.60
C GLY A 17 44.86 8.59 -27.35
N SER A 18 44.65 9.87 -27.02
CA SER A 18 44.64 10.28 -25.62
C SER A 18 43.69 9.35 -24.86
N VAL A 19 44.24 8.50 -24.00
CA VAL A 19 43.48 7.88 -22.93
C VAL A 19 43.03 9.03 -22.04
N VAL A 20 41.87 9.61 -22.36
CA VAL A 20 41.11 10.43 -21.42
C VAL A 20 40.83 9.48 -20.27
N LYS A 21 41.69 9.57 -19.24
CA LYS A 21 41.46 8.93 -17.96
C LYS A 21 40.11 9.48 -17.50
N ALA A 22 39.07 8.65 -17.57
CA ALA A 22 37.76 9.00 -17.04
C ALA A 22 38.01 9.59 -15.65
N SER A 23 37.54 10.82 -15.43
CA SER A 23 37.82 11.46 -14.16
C SER A 23 37.22 10.56 -13.06
N PRO A 24 37.87 10.41 -11.90
CA PRO A 24 37.30 9.66 -10.79
C PRO A 24 35.90 10.18 -10.40
N LEU A 25 35.59 11.43 -10.76
CA LEU A 25 34.28 12.06 -10.59
C LEU A 25 33.24 11.57 -11.62
N ALA A 26 33.63 11.20 -12.84
CA ALA A 26 32.73 10.59 -13.83
C ALA A 26 32.34 9.16 -13.44
N ASP A 27 33.27 8.42 -12.82
CA ASP A 27 32.98 7.10 -12.25
C ASP A 27 32.21 7.19 -10.92
N ALA A 28 32.50 8.20 -10.08
CA ALA A 28 31.71 8.46 -8.87
C ALA A 28 30.28 8.94 -9.19
N ALA A 29 30.11 9.75 -10.25
CA ALA A 29 28.80 10.15 -10.77
C ALA A 29 27.99 8.93 -11.24
N ARG A 30 28.64 7.93 -11.87
CA ARG A 30 27.98 6.65 -12.23
C ARG A 30 27.53 5.80 -11.03
N PHE A 31 28.14 5.97 -9.86
CA PHE A 31 27.71 5.31 -8.62
C PHE A 31 26.68 6.13 -7.83
N LEU A 32 26.52 7.42 -8.16
CA LEU A 32 25.56 8.36 -7.56
C LEU A 32 24.32 8.61 -8.43
N ASP A 33 24.37 8.25 -9.72
CA ASP A 33 23.29 8.33 -10.68
C ASP A 33 22.53 7.00 -10.77
N LEU A 34 21.36 6.98 -10.14
CA LEU A 34 20.06 6.68 -10.75
C LEU A 34 19.06 6.59 -9.58
N PRO A 35 18.00 7.42 -9.54
CA PRO A 35 16.79 7.02 -8.81
C PRO A 35 16.41 5.65 -9.37
N HIS A 36 16.49 4.61 -8.55
CA HIS A 36 16.07 3.30 -9.02
C HIS A 36 14.59 3.44 -9.39
N PRO A 37 14.14 2.96 -10.57
CA PRO A 37 12.72 2.99 -10.97
C PRO A 37 11.77 2.29 -9.99
N ARG A 38 12.30 1.68 -8.92
CA ARG A 38 11.59 1.05 -7.83
C ARG A 38 11.08 2.03 -6.77
N SER A 39 11.78 3.13 -6.48
CA SER A 39 11.39 4.04 -5.39
C SER A 39 10.19 4.92 -5.76
N ALA A 40 10.15 5.45 -6.98
CA ALA A 40 9.00 6.19 -7.49
C ALA A 40 7.73 5.32 -7.51
N LYS A 41 7.85 4.07 -7.99
CA LYS A 41 6.75 3.10 -7.99
C LYS A 41 6.18 2.83 -6.59
N LEU A 42 7.03 2.81 -5.56
CA LEU A 42 6.59 2.62 -4.17
C LEU A 42 5.80 3.82 -3.65
N VAL A 43 6.21 5.05 -3.98
CA VAL A 43 5.46 6.26 -3.61
C VAL A 43 4.08 6.28 -4.28
N HIS A 44 3.98 5.88 -5.56
CA HIS A 44 2.68 5.81 -6.26
C HIS A 44 1.77 4.75 -5.67
N ALA A 45 2.33 3.57 -5.41
CA ALA A 45 1.61 2.50 -4.75
C ALA A 45 1.09 2.96 -3.37
N PHE A 46 1.90 3.69 -2.61
CA PHE A 46 1.50 4.25 -1.33
C PHE A 46 0.34 5.25 -1.47
N LEU A 47 0.47 6.27 -2.34
CA LEU A 47 -0.56 7.29 -2.54
C LEU A 47 -1.85 6.71 -3.11
N ALA A 48 -1.75 5.87 -4.14
CA ALA A 48 -2.89 5.18 -4.73
C ALA A 48 -3.57 4.25 -3.70
N GLY A 49 -2.78 3.54 -2.89
CA GLY A 49 -3.27 2.71 -1.80
C GLY A 49 -3.98 3.50 -0.71
N PHE A 50 -3.44 4.65 -0.31
CA PHE A 50 -4.06 5.55 0.66
C PHE A 50 -5.41 6.07 0.14
N ILE A 51 -5.47 6.59 -1.08
CA ILE A 51 -6.70 7.11 -1.69
C ILE A 51 -7.72 5.98 -1.88
N ALA A 52 -7.29 4.80 -2.35
CA ALA A 52 -8.16 3.64 -2.49
C ALA A 52 -8.73 3.17 -1.13
N SER A 53 -7.95 3.28 -0.06
CA SER A 53 -8.40 2.97 1.30
C SER A 53 -9.46 3.96 1.78
N LEU A 54 -9.28 5.26 1.51
CA LEU A 54 -10.30 6.27 1.80
C LEU A 54 -11.59 6.01 1.02
N ALA A 55 -11.48 5.67 -0.27
CA ALA A 55 -12.64 5.32 -1.08
C ALA A 55 -13.37 4.08 -0.51
N LEU A 56 -12.64 3.04 -0.12
CA LEU A 56 -13.20 1.86 0.53
C LEU A 56 -13.91 2.22 1.84
N LEU A 57 -13.31 3.07 2.68
CA LEU A 57 -13.92 3.53 3.93
C LEU A 57 -15.23 4.29 3.69
N ILE A 58 -15.28 5.15 2.68
CA ILE A 58 -16.50 5.89 2.30
C ILE A 58 -17.58 4.90 1.84
N VAL A 59 -17.25 3.94 0.97
CA VAL A 59 -18.22 2.93 0.52
C VAL A 59 -18.68 2.05 1.67
N PHE A 60 -17.79 1.67 2.58
CA PHE A 60 -18.15 0.93 3.80
C PHE A 60 -19.13 1.72 4.65
N ALA A 61 -18.85 2.99 4.93
CA ALA A 61 -19.73 3.85 5.71
C ALA A 61 -21.12 4.00 5.06
N LEU A 62 -21.18 4.20 3.74
CA LEU A 62 -22.44 4.29 3.00
C LEU A 62 -23.21 2.96 2.99
N ALA A 63 -22.54 1.84 2.76
CA ALA A 63 -23.14 0.52 2.78
C ALA A 63 -23.66 0.17 4.18
N TYR A 64 -22.93 0.54 5.23
CA TYR A 64 -23.33 0.35 6.61
C TYR A 64 -24.52 1.23 7.01
N ALA A 65 -24.52 2.51 6.61
CA ALA A 65 -25.67 3.39 6.80
C ALA A 65 -26.93 2.87 6.09
N LEU A 66 -26.78 2.36 4.86
CA LEU A 66 -27.86 1.69 4.16
C LEU A 66 -28.34 0.44 4.91
N ALA A 67 -27.43 -0.38 5.42
CA ALA A 67 -27.79 -1.57 6.20
C ALA A 67 -28.60 -1.21 7.45
N LEU A 68 -28.25 -0.14 8.17
CA LEU A 68 -29.02 0.36 9.32
C LEU A 68 -30.43 0.79 8.93
N ILE A 69 -30.58 1.53 7.83
CA ILE A 69 -31.89 1.96 7.32
C ILE A 69 -32.73 0.74 6.96
N MET A 70 -32.15 -0.23 6.23
CA MET A 70 -32.86 -1.43 5.81
C MET A 70 -33.24 -2.32 6.99
N ALA A 71 -32.38 -2.44 8.01
CA ALA A 71 -32.65 -3.20 9.22
C ALA A 71 -33.87 -2.66 10.00
N GLY A 72 -34.04 -1.33 10.02
CA GLY A 72 -35.17 -0.65 10.68
C GLY A 72 -36.44 -0.53 9.82
N ALA A 73 -36.30 -0.48 8.50
CA ALA A 73 -37.42 -0.31 7.57
C ALA A 73 -38.13 -1.63 7.22
N LEU A 74 -37.42 -2.76 7.25
CA LEU A 74 -37.98 -4.05 6.83
C LEU A 74 -38.79 -4.72 7.94
N PRO A 75 -39.98 -5.28 7.61
CA PRO A 75 -40.87 -5.92 8.58
C PRO A 75 -40.22 -7.14 9.26
N THR A 76 -40.73 -7.47 10.44
CA THR A 76 -40.26 -8.57 11.32
C THR A 76 -41.23 -9.75 11.35
N ASP A 77 -42.16 -9.82 10.41
CA ASP A 77 -43.16 -10.88 10.30
C ASP A 77 -42.55 -12.17 9.69
N ARG A 78 -43.35 -13.19 9.36
CA ARG A 78 -42.84 -14.45 8.75
C ARG A 78 -42.89 -14.41 7.22
N THR A 79 -42.40 -13.34 6.61
CA THR A 79 -42.38 -13.16 5.14
C THR A 79 -40.97 -13.31 4.57
N VAL A 80 -40.83 -13.39 3.24
CA VAL A 80 -39.50 -13.39 2.59
C VAL A 80 -38.76 -12.06 2.85
N LEU A 81 -39.49 -10.94 2.97
CA LEU A 81 -38.90 -9.65 3.28
C LEU A 81 -38.31 -9.60 4.69
N SER A 82 -38.88 -10.35 5.64
CA SER A 82 -38.32 -10.40 6.99
C SER A 82 -37.00 -11.16 7.05
N THR A 83 -36.80 -12.20 6.24
CA THR A 83 -35.48 -12.87 6.10
C THR A 83 -34.40 -11.88 5.63
N ILE A 84 -34.73 -11.03 4.65
CA ILE A 84 -33.82 -9.97 4.19
C ILE A 84 -33.57 -8.95 5.32
N GLY A 85 -34.63 -8.59 6.05
CA GLY A 85 -34.53 -7.74 7.23
C GLY A 85 -33.61 -8.33 8.32
N ASP A 86 -33.72 -9.64 8.55
CA ASP A 86 -32.88 -10.37 9.50
C ASP A 86 -31.42 -10.40 9.06
N TRP A 87 -31.15 -10.49 7.75
CA TRP A 87 -29.79 -10.37 7.25
C TRP A 87 -29.17 -8.99 7.52
N PHE A 88 -29.93 -7.91 7.26
CA PHE A 88 -29.47 -6.55 7.58
C PHE A 88 -29.33 -6.31 9.08
N ARG A 89 -30.23 -6.89 9.90
CA ARG A 89 -30.13 -6.86 11.37
C ARG A 89 -28.90 -7.62 11.85
N GLY A 90 -28.61 -8.81 11.34
CA GLY A 90 -27.39 -9.56 11.66
C GLY A 90 -26.12 -8.79 11.32
N LEU A 91 -26.11 -8.02 10.22
CA LEU A 91 -24.97 -7.19 9.83
C LEU A 91 -24.73 -5.98 10.74
N THR A 92 -25.78 -5.50 11.41
CA THR A 92 -25.77 -4.24 12.19
C THR A 92 -25.80 -4.47 13.71
N HIS A 93 -26.31 -5.61 14.16
CA HIS A 93 -26.43 -6.01 15.56
C HIS A 93 -25.60 -7.27 15.81
N ASP A 94 -24.33 -7.23 15.43
CA ASP A 94 -23.38 -8.31 15.73
C ASP A 94 -22.47 -7.92 16.90
N PRO A 95 -22.18 -8.85 17.84
CA PRO A 95 -21.24 -8.64 18.95
C PRO A 95 -19.85 -8.15 18.51
N LEU A 96 -19.45 -8.34 17.25
CA LEU A 96 -18.20 -7.81 16.69
C LEU A 96 -18.26 -6.32 16.45
N LEU A 97 -19.39 -5.78 16.02
CA LEU A 97 -19.56 -4.34 15.90
C LEU A 97 -19.60 -3.68 17.27
N ASP A 98 -20.28 -4.28 18.25
CA ASP A 98 -20.28 -3.79 19.63
C ASP A 98 -18.88 -3.78 20.27
N ARG A 99 -17.98 -4.64 19.79
CA ARG A 99 -16.55 -4.65 20.17
C ARG A 99 -15.66 -3.72 19.35
N ALA A 100 -16.02 -3.42 18.11
CA ALA A 100 -15.25 -2.55 17.21
C ALA A 100 -15.61 -1.06 17.36
N LEU A 101 -16.88 -0.74 17.63
CA LEU A 101 -17.40 0.62 17.84
C LEU A 101 -16.70 1.42 18.95
N PRO A 102 -16.19 0.82 20.05
CA PRO A 102 -15.45 1.55 21.08
C PRO A 102 -14.12 2.15 20.59
N ASN A 103 -13.58 1.70 19.46
CA ASN A 103 -12.34 2.26 18.90
C ASN A 103 -12.39 2.39 17.36
N PRO A 104 -13.10 3.39 16.84
CA PRO A 104 -13.21 3.61 15.39
C PRO A 104 -11.85 3.91 14.75
N PHE A 105 -10.88 4.43 15.50
CA PHE A 105 -9.54 4.74 15.00
C PHE A 105 -8.76 3.49 14.58
N VAL A 106 -8.93 2.38 15.31
CA VAL A 106 -8.32 1.09 14.98
C VAL A 106 -8.87 0.54 13.67
N ALA A 107 -10.18 0.63 13.45
CA ALA A 107 -10.78 0.21 12.19
C ALA A 107 -10.21 1.03 11.01
N VAL A 108 -10.16 2.36 11.17
CA VAL A 108 -9.55 3.26 10.16
C VAL A 108 -8.10 2.88 9.91
N GLY A 109 -7.29 2.67 10.95
CA GLY A 109 -5.90 2.23 10.83
C GLY A 109 -5.76 0.91 10.05
N LEU A 110 -6.56 -0.10 10.38
CA LEU A 110 -6.58 -1.39 9.69
C LEU A 110 -6.92 -1.25 8.20
N PHE A 111 -7.96 -0.48 7.87
CA PHE A 111 -8.36 -0.27 6.47
C PHE A 111 -7.30 0.52 5.70
N THR A 112 -6.75 1.57 6.28
CA THR A 112 -5.73 2.41 5.64
C THR A 112 -4.45 1.62 5.40
N VAL A 113 -3.93 0.93 6.40
CA VAL A 113 -2.64 0.26 6.22
C VAL A 113 -2.80 -1.05 5.47
N GLY A 114 -3.86 -1.81 5.73
CA GLY A 114 -4.19 -2.98 4.91
C GLY A 114 -4.28 -2.60 3.43
N GLY A 115 -4.96 -1.48 3.13
CA GLY A 115 -5.04 -0.96 1.77
C GLY A 115 -3.70 -0.44 1.22
N ILE A 116 -2.80 0.13 2.02
CA ILE A 116 -1.45 0.46 1.55
C ILE A 116 -0.64 -0.83 1.25
N ALA A 117 -0.71 -1.83 2.12
CA ALA A 117 0.00 -3.09 1.95
C ALA A 117 -0.44 -3.83 0.67
N TRP A 118 -1.75 -3.89 0.42
CA TRP A 118 -2.28 -4.44 -0.84
C TRP A 118 -1.86 -3.62 -2.06
N ALA A 119 -1.76 -2.30 -1.96
CA ALA A 119 -1.31 -1.47 -3.07
C ALA A 119 0.17 -1.68 -3.41
N LEU A 120 1.01 -1.84 -2.39
CA LEU A 120 2.42 -2.21 -2.55
C LEU A 120 2.54 -3.59 -3.22
N LEU A 121 1.72 -4.56 -2.81
CA LEU A 121 1.67 -5.89 -3.43
C LEU A 121 1.22 -5.82 -4.89
N TYR A 122 0.21 -4.99 -5.19
CA TYR A 122 -0.27 -4.75 -6.54
C TYR A 122 0.86 -4.26 -7.45
N ALA A 123 1.56 -3.20 -7.03
CA ALA A 123 2.67 -2.62 -7.77
C ALA A 123 3.85 -3.58 -7.94
N ALA A 124 4.17 -4.35 -6.91
CA ALA A 124 5.32 -5.25 -6.91
C ALA A 124 5.12 -6.50 -7.78
N ILE A 125 3.90 -7.04 -7.85
CA ILE A 125 3.64 -8.37 -8.43
C ILE A 125 2.61 -8.34 -9.55
N PHE A 126 1.52 -7.61 -9.39
CA PHE A 126 0.33 -7.74 -10.24
C PHE A 126 0.29 -6.76 -11.40
N GLU A 127 0.86 -5.56 -11.23
CA GLU A 127 0.93 -4.54 -12.29
C GLU A 127 1.44 -5.13 -13.61
N GLN A 128 2.57 -5.85 -13.56
CA GLN A 128 3.22 -6.41 -14.75
C GLN A 128 2.53 -7.66 -15.30
N ARG A 129 1.68 -8.31 -14.50
CA ARG A 129 1.05 -9.60 -14.85
C ARG A 129 -0.36 -9.46 -15.39
N LEU A 130 -1.04 -8.38 -15.04
CA LEU A 130 -2.43 -8.14 -15.43
C LEU A 130 -2.47 -7.31 -16.71
N THR A 131 -3.18 -7.79 -17.71
CA THR A 131 -3.35 -7.12 -19.00
C THR A 131 -4.74 -6.49 -19.13
N GLY A 132 -4.86 -5.50 -20.01
CA GLY A 132 -6.12 -4.79 -20.28
C GLY A 132 -6.25 -3.47 -19.50
N PRO A 133 -7.44 -2.85 -19.57
CA PRO A 133 -7.68 -1.52 -19.02
C PRO A 133 -7.61 -1.51 -17.50
N ASP A 134 -7.22 -0.38 -16.91
CA ASP A 134 -6.94 -0.24 -15.47
C ASP A 134 -8.08 -0.74 -14.57
N TRP A 135 -9.33 -0.42 -14.92
CA TRP A 135 -10.50 -0.84 -14.14
C TRP A 135 -10.64 -2.37 -14.10
N HIS A 136 -10.30 -3.07 -15.19
CA HIS A 136 -10.36 -4.53 -15.27
C HIS A 136 -9.23 -5.14 -14.43
N ARG A 137 -7.99 -4.62 -14.55
CA ARG A 137 -6.87 -5.06 -13.71
C ARG A 137 -7.20 -4.88 -12.22
N GLY A 138 -7.83 -3.75 -11.88
CA GLY A 138 -8.29 -3.45 -10.54
C GLY A 138 -9.34 -4.44 -10.02
N LEU A 139 -10.34 -4.78 -10.83
CA LEU A 139 -11.35 -5.79 -10.46
C LEU A 139 -10.72 -7.17 -10.25
N VAL A 140 -9.85 -7.62 -11.16
CA VAL A 140 -9.17 -8.91 -11.04
C VAL A 140 -8.29 -8.95 -9.80
N PHE A 141 -7.52 -7.88 -9.56
CA PHE A 141 -6.71 -7.78 -8.35
C PHE A 141 -7.57 -7.78 -7.09
N GLY A 142 -8.69 -7.04 -7.07
CA GLY A 142 -9.61 -6.93 -5.95
C GLY A 142 -10.20 -8.26 -5.47
N VAL A 143 -10.23 -9.29 -6.32
CA VAL A 143 -10.60 -10.67 -5.92
C VAL A 143 -9.63 -11.23 -4.88
N VAL A 144 -8.34 -10.88 -4.94
CA VAL A 144 -7.32 -11.38 -4.00
C VAL A 144 -7.57 -10.91 -2.56
N PRO A 145 -7.63 -9.59 -2.25
CA PRO A 145 -7.94 -9.12 -0.91
C PRO A 145 -9.37 -9.49 -0.49
N TRP A 146 -10.33 -9.62 -1.42
CA TRP A 146 -11.66 -10.13 -1.11
C TRP A 146 -11.64 -11.56 -0.58
N LEU A 147 -10.96 -12.48 -1.26
CA LEU A 147 -10.81 -13.87 -0.81
C LEU A 147 -10.03 -13.95 0.50
N PHE A 148 -8.97 -13.14 0.64
CA PHE A 148 -8.23 -13.03 1.91
C PHE A 148 -9.14 -12.56 3.05
N SER A 149 -9.97 -11.55 2.79
CA SER A 149 -10.92 -11.02 3.77
C SER A 149 -11.91 -12.10 4.22
N LEU A 150 -12.49 -12.86 3.30
CA LEU A 150 -13.48 -13.90 3.62
C LEU A 150 -12.88 -15.16 4.26
N GLY A 151 -11.68 -15.56 3.81
CA GLY A 151 -11.04 -16.82 4.21
C GLY A 151 -10.10 -16.70 5.40
N VAL A 152 -9.55 -15.51 5.66
CA VAL A 152 -8.55 -15.29 6.70
C VAL A 152 -9.02 -14.24 7.70
N PHE A 153 -9.35 -13.03 7.22
CA PHE A 153 -9.65 -11.91 8.12
C PHE A 153 -10.96 -12.11 8.90
N MET A 154 -12.04 -12.47 8.22
CA MET A 154 -13.36 -12.70 8.84
C MET A 154 -13.34 -13.78 9.93
N PRO A 155 -12.76 -14.98 9.70
CA PRO A 155 -12.57 -15.96 10.76
C PRO A 155 -11.74 -15.42 11.94
N LEU A 156 -10.65 -14.70 11.65
CA LEU A 156 -9.73 -14.18 12.67
C LEU A 156 -10.42 -13.17 13.60
N ILE A 157 -11.29 -12.33 13.06
CA ILE A 157 -12.06 -11.37 13.86
C ILE A 157 -13.32 -12.00 14.46
N GLY A 158 -13.62 -13.27 14.25
CA GLY A 158 -14.78 -13.95 14.84
C GLY A 158 -16.05 -13.96 13.98
N GLY A 159 -16.01 -13.42 12.76
CA GLY A 159 -17.13 -13.46 11.80
C GLY A 159 -17.31 -14.82 11.11
N GLY A 160 -16.41 -15.77 11.36
CA GLY A 160 -16.41 -17.09 10.74
C GLY A 160 -16.02 -17.07 9.25
N PHE A 161 -15.91 -18.26 8.63
CA PHE A 161 -15.63 -18.36 7.21
C PHE A 161 -16.74 -17.68 6.40
N PHE A 162 -16.34 -16.86 5.42
CA PHE A 162 -17.24 -16.08 4.57
C PHE A 162 -18.15 -15.09 5.33
N GLY A 163 -17.90 -14.82 6.62
CA GLY A 163 -18.76 -13.97 7.44
C GLY A 163 -20.07 -14.64 7.90
N LEU A 164 -20.18 -15.97 7.78
CA LEU A 164 -21.43 -16.69 8.08
C LEU A 164 -21.82 -16.66 9.57
N ALA A 165 -20.87 -16.44 10.49
CA ALA A 165 -21.18 -16.35 11.92
C ALA A 165 -21.92 -15.06 12.28
N LEU A 166 -21.93 -14.06 11.39
CA LEU A 166 -22.63 -12.78 11.57
C LEU A 166 -24.17 -12.90 11.48
N GLY A 167 -24.69 -14.07 11.09
CA GLY A 167 -26.13 -14.25 10.87
C GLY A 167 -26.72 -13.42 9.73
N ALA A 168 -25.87 -12.74 8.94
CA ALA A 168 -26.25 -11.77 7.92
C ALA A 168 -26.52 -12.40 6.53
N GLY A 169 -26.71 -13.72 6.46
CA GLY A 169 -26.91 -14.45 5.21
C GLY A 169 -25.75 -14.22 4.21
N PRO A 170 -26.03 -14.00 2.92
CA PRO A 170 -24.99 -13.79 1.89
C PRO A 170 -24.42 -12.36 1.88
N LEU A 171 -24.98 -11.42 2.66
CA LEU A 171 -24.61 -10.01 2.60
C LEU A 171 -23.13 -9.75 2.94
N PRO A 172 -22.48 -10.43 3.89
CA PRO A 172 -21.04 -10.26 4.13
C PRO A 172 -20.21 -10.57 2.88
N ILE A 173 -20.56 -11.61 2.12
CA ILE A 173 -19.84 -12.00 0.91
C ILE A 173 -19.98 -10.92 -0.17
N VAL A 174 -21.22 -10.51 -0.44
CA VAL A 174 -21.55 -9.55 -1.50
C VAL A 174 -21.06 -8.14 -1.15
N GLY A 175 -21.31 -7.68 0.07
CA GLY A 175 -20.84 -6.37 0.52
C GLY A 175 -19.32 -6.28 0.51
N ASN A 176 -18.62 -7.33 0.97
CA ASN A 176 -17.17 -7.37 0.94
C ASN A 176 -16.62 -7.43 -0.49
N LEU A 177 -17.32 -8.08 -1.43
CA LEU A 177 -16.95 -8.05 -2.86
C LEU A 177 -17.03 -6.64 -3.42
N VAL A 178 -18.12 -5.92 -3.15
CA VAL A 178 -18.30 -4.53 -3.62
C VAL A 178 -17.18 -3.64 -3.08
N LEU A 179 -16.83 -3.75 -1.81
CA LEU A 179 -15.74 -2.96 -1.20
C LEU A 179 -14.40 -3.19 -1.90
N HIS A 180 -14.03 -4.45 -2.12
CA HIS A 180 -12.75 -4.79 -2.73
C HIS A 180 -12.71 -4.54 -4.23
N ALA A 181 -13.85 -4.64 -4.92
CA ALA A 181 -13.98 -4.23 -6.31
C ALA A 181 -13.74 -2.72 -6.45
N VAL A 182 -14.37 -1.89 -5.61
CA VAL A 182 -14.14 -0.44 -5.61
C VAL A 182 -12.69 -0.12 -5.28
N TYR A 183 -12.15 -0.69 -4.20
CA TYR A 183 -10.75 -0.50 -3.82
C TYR A 183 -9.80 -0.85 -4.97
N GLY A 184 -9.96 -2.03 -5.59
CA GLY A 184 -9.11 -2.48 -6.69
C GLY A 184 -9.21 -1.58 -7.91
N VAL A 185 -10.41 -1.15 -8.29
CA VAL A 185 -10.63 -0.22 -9.41
C VAL A 185 -9.96 1.13 -9.14
N VAL A 186 -10.18 1.72 -7.95
CA VAL A 186 -9.59 3.01 -7.57
C VAL A 186 -8.06 2.92 -7.53
N LEU A 187 -7.53 1.86 -6.92
CA LEU A 187 -6.08 1.61 -6.86
C LEU A 187 -5.48 1.54 -8.26
N ALA A 188 -6.00 0.69 -9.14
CA ALA A 188 -5.45 0.50 -10.48
C ALA A 188 -5.60 1.75 -11.35
N ARG A 189 -6.71 2.46 -11.22
CA ARG A 189 -6.99 3.73 -11.91
C ARG A 189 -6.15 4.89 -11.45
N LEU A 190 -5.65 4.89 -10.22
CA LEU A 190 -4.78 5.93 -9.72
C LEU A 190 -3.32 5.58 -9.99
N TYR A 191 -2.96 4.31 -9.82
CA TYR A 191 -1.61 3.86 -10.08
C TYR A 191 -1.17 4.08 -11.54
N GLY A 192 -2.05 3.85 -12.52
CA GLY A 192 -1.77 4.07 -13.95
C GLY A 192 -1.41 5.53 -14.31
N PRO A 193 -2.31 6.50 -14.12
CA PRO A 193 -2.07 7.91 -14.40
C PRO A 193 -0.93 8.53 -13.58
N PHE A 194 -0.70 8.10 -12.33
CA PHE A 194 0.48 8.55 -11.58
C PHE A 194 1.78 8.02 -12.20
N GLY A 195 1.78 6.80 -12.74
CA GLY A 195 2.90 6.29 -13.54
C GLY A 195 3.10 7.08 -14.84
N GLU A 196 2.03 7.28 -15.60
CA GLU A 196 2.08 7.98 -16.89
C GLU A 196 2.41 9.48 -16.78
N MET A 197 1.90 10.18 -15.76
CA MET A 197 2.26 11.59 -15.50
C MET A 197 3.75 11.74 -15.24
N LEU A 198 4.38 10.79 -14.55
CA LEU A 198 5.80 10.86 -14.26
C LEU A 198 6.67 10.39 -15.40
N ASP A 199 6.20 9.41 -16.18
CA ASP A 199 6.82 9.08 -17.47
C ASP A 199 6.74 10.28 -18.44
N SER A 200 5.74 11.14 -18.29
CA SER A 200 5.58 12.40 -19.05
C SER A 200 6.39 13.56 -18.45
N GLU A 201 6.48 13.69 -17.12
CA GLU A 201 7.41 14.58 -16.40
C GLU A 201 8.87 14.12 -16.53
N GLN A 202 9.11 12.92 -17.07
CA GLN A 202 10.43 12.46 -17.51
C GLN A 202 10.96 13.23 -18.75
N GLN A 203 10.39 14.40 -19.07
CA GLN A 203 11.17 15.52 -19.58
C GLN A 203 12.20 15.95 -18.52
N LEU A 204 13.35 15.25 -18.49
CA LEU A 204 14.55 15.48 -17.68
C LEU A 204 14.36 16.56 -16.58
N PRO A 205 13.86 16.18 -15.38
CA PRO A 205 13.81 17.08 -14.24
C PRO A 205 15.20 17.65 -13.99
N SER A 206 15.26 18.92 -13.58
CA SER A 206 16.54 19.55 -13.22
C SER A 206 17.26 18.72 -12.16
N GLU A 207 18.59 18.72 -12.14
CA GLU A 207 19.37 17.94 -11.16
C GLU A 207 18.96 18.24 -9.70
N ALA A 208 18.51 19.46 -9.42
CA ALA A 208 17.96 19.86 -8.13
C ALA A 208 16.64 19.14 -7.78
N GLN A 209 15.73 18.98 -8.75
CA GLN A 209 14.47 18.25 -8.56
C GLN A 209 14.69 16.74 -8.38
N LYS A 210 15.65 16.15 -9.09
CA LYS A 210 16.03 14.73 -8.89
C LYS A 210 16.59 14.49 -7.50
N ALA A 211 17.49 15.38 -7.04
CA ALA A 211 18.06 15.30 -5.70
C ALA A 211 17.00 15.46 -4.61
N ALA A 212 16.05 16.39 -4.80
CA ALA A 212 14.92 16.58 -3.91
C ALA A 212 14.03 15.34 -3.81
N LEU A 213 13.67 14.72 -4.94
CA LEU A 213 12.83 13.52 -4.96
C LEU A 213 13.52 12.31 -4.32
N ALA A 214 14.80 12.08 -4.64
CA ALA A 214 15.59 11.01 -4.02
C ALA A 214 15.76 11.21 -2.50
N CYS A 215 15.86 12.46 -2.05
CA CYS A 215 15.84 12.80 -0.62
C CYS A 215 14.50 12.45 0.02
N CYS A 216 13.38 12.86 -0.59
CA CYS A 216 12.02 12.48 -0.14
C CYS A 216 11.83 10.97 -0.06
N GLU A 217 12.24 10.22 -1.07
CA GLU A 217 12.09 8.76 -1.12
C GLU A 217 12.92 8.06 -0.06
N SER A 218 14.20 8.42 0.05
CA SER A 218 15.09 7.83 1.07
C SER A 218 14.64 8.17 2.48
N ALA A 219 14.12 9.39 2.70
CA ALA A 219 13.54 9.81 3.97
C ALA A 219 12.23 9.07 4.26
N ALA A 220 11.35 8.87 3.28
CA ALA A 220 10.11 8.08 3.42
C ALA A 220 10.40 6.61 3.74
N VAL A 221 11.38 5.97 3.09
CA VAL A 221 11.77 4.58 3.36
C VAL A 221 12.37 4.44 4.76
N ARG A 222 13.23 5.38 5.18
CA ARG A 222 13.75 5.41 6.56
C ARG A 222 12.63 5.62 7.57
N GLY A 223 11.71 6.53 7.26
CA GLY A 223 10.52 6.79 8.04
C GLY A 223 9.65 5.55 8.20
N LEU A 224 9.36 4.83 7.11
CA LEU A 224 8.65 3.55 7.11
C LEU A 224 9.33 2.53 8.04
N ALA A 225 10.65 2.36 7.92
CA ALA A 225 11.40 1.40 8.74
C ALA A 225 11.35 1.76 10.24
N VAL A 226 11.54 3.03 10.58
CA VAL A 226 11.39 3.54 11.96
C VAL A 226 9.96 3.34 12.44
N GLY A 227 8.98 3.62 11.60
CA GLY A 227 7.56 3.43 11.86
C GLY A 227 7.21 1.98 12.19
N VAL A 228 7.65 1.02 11.38
CA VAL A 228 7.50 -0.42 11.62
C VAL A 228 8.12 -0.83 12.95
N LEU A 229 9.33 -0.35 13.25
CA LEU A 229 10.02 -0.68 14.49
C LEU A 229 9.29 -0.13 15.72
N LEU A 230 8.90 1.15 15.70
CA LEU A 230 8.17 1.77 16.80
C LEU A 230 6.79 1.15 16.99
N GLY A 231 6.08 0.91 15.89
CA GLY A 231 4.79 0.21 15.89
C GLY A 231 4.90 -1.21 16.44
N GLY A 232 5.93 -1.96 16.03
CA GLY A 232 6.22 -3.31 16.53
C GLY A 232 6.58 -3.34 18.00
N LEU A 233 7.39 -2.39 18.48
CA LEU A 233 7.71 -2.26 19.91
C LEU A 233 6.47 -1.95 20.74
N LEU A 234 5.63 -1.01 20.28
CA LEU A 234 4.39 -0.64 20.96
C LEU A 234 3.41 -1.82 21.02
N GLY A 235 3.11 -2.41 19.85
CA GLY A 235 2.23 -3.56 19.74
C GLY A 235 2.76 -4.79 20.48
N GLY A 236 4.08 -5.00 20.48
CA GLY A 236 4.75 -6.07 21.19
C GLY A 236 4.63 -5.91 22.70
N THR A 237 4.75 -4.67 23.20
CA THR A 237 4.53 -4.36 24.62
C THR A 237 3.10 -4.68 25.04
N VAL A 238 2.12 -4.31 24.22
CA VAL A 238 0.71 -4.67 24.47
C VAL A 238 0.49 -6.18 24.45
N LEU A 239 1.12 -6.89 23.51
CA LEU A 239 1.06 -8.35 23.43
C LEU A 239 1.64 -9.02 24.68
N LEU A 240 2.77 -8.53 25.20
CA LEU A 240 3.39 -9.03 26.43
C LEU A 240 2.50 -8.78 27.66
N ILE A 241 1.89 -7.60 27.77
CA ILE A 241 0.94 -7.30 28.86
C ILE A 241 -0.29 -8.20 28.78
N ALA A 242 -0.79 -8.45 27.56
CA ALA A 242 -1.94 -9.32 27.36
C ALA A 242 -1.62 -10.79 27.66
N SER A 243 -0.40 -11.26 27.36
CA SER A 243 0.01 -12.64 27.66
C SER A 243 0.12 -12.91 29.16
N GLU A 244 0.62 -11.95 29.95
CA GLU A 244 0.62 -12.03 31.42
C GLU A 244 -0.79 -12.13 32.01
N LYS A 245 -1.79 -11.57 31.32
CA LYS A 245 -3.22 -11.61 31.70
C LYS A 245 -3.97 -12.80 31.08
N GLY A 246 -3.25 -13.83 30.61
CA GLY A 246 -3.85 -15.04 30.04
C GLY A 246 -4.37 -14.88 28.61
N GLY A 247 -3.83 -13.93 27.84
CA GLY A 247 -4.27 -13.64 26.47
C GLY A 247 -5.53 -12.80 26.39
N ALA A 248 -5.88 -12.08 27.47
CA ALA A 248 -7.06 -11.23 27.52
C ALA A 248 -7.04 -10.21 26.37
N PRO A 249 -8.15 -10.06 25.63
CA PRO A 249 -8.22 -9.13 24.51
C PRO A 249 -7.95 -7.70 24.98
N PHE A 250 -7.13 -6.98 24.20
CA PHE A 250 -6.80 -5.59 24.46
C PHE A 250 -7.60 -4.71 23.50
N LEU A 251 -8.38 -3.77 24.05
CA LEU A 251 -9.33 -2.96 23.27
C LEU A 251 -10.32 -3.81 22.45
N GLY A 252 -10.72 -4.98 22.96
CA GLY A 252 -11.64 -5.89 22.28
C GLY A 252 -11.01 -6.72 21.15
N MET A 253 -9.73 -6.53 20.85
CA MET A 253 -9.00 -7.29 19.82
C MET A 253 -8.14 -8.40 20.40
N HIS A 254 -7.94 -9.45 19.61
CA HIS A 254 -6.92 -10.46 19.88
C HIS A 254 -5.54 -9.79 19.91
N PRO A 255 -4.65 -10.12 20.87
CA PRO A 255 -3.36 -9.43 21.05
C PRO A 255 -2.47 -9.37 19.79
N LEU A 256 -2.51 -10.43 18.96
CA LEU A 256 -1.80 -10.43 17.66
C LEU A 256 -2.36 -9.40 16.66
N GLY A 257 -3.66 -9.13 16.71
CA GLY A 257 -4.29 -8.10 15.88
C GLY A 257 -3.84 -6.69 16.26
N VAL A 258 -3.68 -6.43 17.56
CA VAL A 258 -3.12 -5.18 18.07
C VAL A 258 -1.67 -4.99 17.64
N LEU A 259 -0.85 -6.05 17.71
CA LEU A 259 0.52 -6.00 17.23
C LEU A 259 0.60 -5.66 15.75
N LEU A 260 -0.19 -6.34 14.94
CA LEU A 260 -0.22 -6.10 13.50
C LEU A 260 -0.67 -4.67 13.20
N GLU A 261 -1.74 -4.19 13.84
CA GLU A 261 -2.23 -2.82 13.69
C GLU A 261 -1.18 -1.78 14.08
N ALA A 262 -0.51 -1.96 15.22
CA ALA A 262 0.52 -1.03 15.67
C ALA A 262 1.70 -0.95 14.70
N ILE A 263 2.20 -2.10 14.20
CA ILE A 263 3.26 -2.16 13.17
C ILE A 263 2.83 -1.38 11.93
N LEU A 264 1.62 -1.66 11.47
CA LEU A 264 1.06 -1.13 10.25
C LEU A 264 0.81 0.39 10.36
N SER A 265 0.16 0.85 11.42
CA SER A 265 -0.08 2.27 11.71
C SER A 265 1.26 3.02 11.86
N GLY A 266 2.21 2.43 12.57
CA GLY A 266 3.58 2.95 12.68
C GLY A 266 4.25 3.10 11.32
N ALA A 267 4.18 2.08 10.46
CA ALA A 267 4.74 2.11 9.11
C ALA A 267 4.16 3.26 8.27
N SER A 268 2.84 3.45 8.30
CA SER A 268 2.16 4.50 7.55
C SER A 268 2.57 5.90 8.03
N VAL A 269 2.49 6.16 9.34
CA VAL A 269 2.89 7.45 9.93
C VAL A 269 4.37 7.72 9.67
N GLY A 270 5.21 6.69 9.82
CA GLY A 270 6.63 6.76 9.56
C GLY A 270 6.94 7.16 8.11
N ALA A 271 6.30 6.51 7.13
CA ALA A 271 6.47 6.84 5.73
C ALA A 271 6.05 8.28 5.41
N SER A 272 4.91 8.73 5.94
CA SER A 272 4.42 10.12 5.77
C SER A 272 5.35 11.15 6.42
N ALA A 273 5.79 10.91 7.66
CA ALA A 273 6.73 11.79 8.36
C ALA A 273 8.08 11.86 7.65
N GLY A 274 8.57 10.71 7.17
CA GLY A 274 9.79 10.64 6.37
C GLY A 274 9.69 11.45 5.07
N ALA A 275 8.56 11.33 4.36
CA ALA A 275 8.32 12.11 3.14
C ALA A 275 8.32 13.62 3.42
N LEU A 276 7.68 14.07 4.52
CA LEU A 276 7.65 15.49 4.92
C LEU A 276 9.02 16.02 5.33
N VAL A 277 9.85 15.22 6.02
CA VAL A 277 11.21 15.64 6.40
C VAL A 277 12.14 15.69 5.18
N GLY A 278 11.89 14.86 4.16
CA GLY A 278 12.68 14.85 2.94
C GLY A 278 12.40 15.98 1.96
N THR A 279 11.30 16.74 2.14
CA THR A 279 11.00 17.87 1.25
C THR A 279 12.00 19.00 1.44
N PRO A 280 12.70 19.46 0.38
CA PRO A 280 13.57 20.63 0.50
C PRO A 280 12.74 21.86 0.88
N THR A 281 13.12 22.54 1.95
CA THR A 281 12.58 23.87 2.25
C THR A 281 13.18 24.85 1.25
N HIS A 282 12.33 25.50 0.46
CA HIS A 282 12.75 26.63 -0.37
C HIS A 282 13.13 27.79 0.56
N GLU A 283 14.43 27.94 0.84
CA GLU A 283 15.05 29.16 1.38
C GLU A 283 15.99 29.78 0.33
#